data_AF-X0TQT5-F1
#
_entry.id   AF-X0TQT5-F1
#
_cell.length_a   1.000
_cell.length_b   1.000
_cell.length_c   1.000
_cell.angle_alpha   90.00
_cell.angle_beta   90.00
_cell.angle_gamma   90.00
#
_symmetry.space_group_name_H-M   'P 1'
#
loop_
_entity.id
_entity.type
_entity.pdbx_description
1 polymer ?
#
loop_
_entity_poly.entity_id
_entity_poly.type
_entity_poly.pdbx_seq_one_letter_code
_entity_poly.pdbx_strand_id
1 'polypeptide(L)'
;LIGEAVKTAGFLNYTINGNKIALDYGNNTRIELTINSSGISTIIEKFTNGTTIYRWELNTEDIIVRGPFEFLFLTIPIVTIISLIIIIITKVKKRFNRKENNVV
;
A
#
# COMPACT_ATOMS: atom_id res chain seq x y z
N LEU A 1 7.07 12.56 18.69
CA LEU A 1 5.71 13.14 18.75
C LEU A 1 5.48 13.97 17.50
N ILE A 2 4.24 14.09 17.00
CA ILE A 2 3.92 14.86 15.77
C ILE A 2 4.47 16.29 15.82
N GLY A 3 4.42 16.98 16.97
CA GLY A 3 4.99 18.32 17.12
C GLY A 3 6.51 18.40 16.93
N GLU A 4 7.26 17.35 17.29
CA GLU A 4 8.70 17.28 17.02
C GLU A 4 8.96 17.15 15.52
N ALA A 5 8.21 16.29 14.83
CA ALA A 5 8.35 16.09 13.38
C ALA A 5 8.05 17.36 12.58
N VAL A 6 7.03 18.13 12.98
CA VAL A 6 6.68 19.42 12.36
C VAL A 6 7.81 20.44 12.55
N LYS A 7 8.42 20.51 13.74
CA LYS A 7 9.59 21.35 13.99
C LYS A 7 10.80 20.92 13.17
N THR A 8 11.08 19.62 13.09
CA THR A 8 12.19 19.07 12.29
C THR A 8 12.01 19.37 10.80
N ALA A 9 10.77 19.39 10.30
CA ALA A 9 10.45 19.76 8.93
C ALA A 9 10.58 21.27 8.64
N GLY A 10 10.89 22.10 9.65
CA GLY A 10 11.13 23.53 9.49
C GLY A 10 9.88 24.41 9.56
N PHE A 11 8.73 23.87 9.98
CA PHE A 11 7.54 24.67 10.20
C PHE A 11 7.59 25.36 11.56
N LEU A 12 7.67 26.69 11.55
CA LEU A 12 7.85 27.50 12.76
C LEU A 12 6.53 28.00 13.36
N ASN A 13 5.52 28.22 12.53
CA ASN A 13 4.24 28.76 12.96
C ASN A 13 3.13 27.72 12.76
N TYR A 14 2.89 26.92 13.79
CA TYR A 14 1.89 25.86 13.75
C TYR A 14 1.14 25.73 15.07
N THR A 15 -0.09 25.26 15.00
CA THR A 15 -0.92 24.92 16.16
C THR A 15 -1.37 23.47 16.04
N ILE A 16 -1.36 22.74 17.16
CA ILE A 16 -1.91 21.38 17.23
C ILE A 16 -3.15 21.44 18.11
N ASN A 17 -4.29 20.98 17.59
CA ASN A 17 -5.53 20.86 18.33
C ASN A 17 -6.11 19.46 18.11
N GLY A 18 -5.95 18.59 19.11
CA GLY A 18 -6.36 17.19 19.03
C GLY A 18 -5.68 16.49 17.86
N ASN A 19 -6.47 16.14 16.85
CA ASN A 19 -6.04 15.44 15.65
C ASN A 19 -5.75 16.37 14.46
N LYS A 20 -5.84 17.69 14.65
CA LYS A 20 -5.58 18.69 13.62
C LYS A 20 -4.24 19.40 13.85
N ILE A 21 -3.51 19.61 12.76
CA ILE A 21 -2.37 20.51 12.70
C ILE A 21 -2.73 21.66 11.77
N ALA A 22 -2.61 22.89 12.27
CA ALA A 22 -2.72 24.09 11.47
C ALA A 22 -1.32 24.67 11.25
N LEU A 23 -0.93 24.89 10.00
CA LEU A 23 0.30 25.55 9.58
C LEU A 23 -0.07 26.94 9.05
N ASP A 24 0.41 27.99 9.70
CA ASP A 24 0.15 29.37 9.30
C ASP A 24 1.34 29.91 8.49
N TYR A 25 1.09 30.25 7.23
CA TYR A 25 2.09 30.75 6.30
C TYR A 25 2.09 32.29 6.20
N GLY A 26 1.27 32.98 6.99
CA GLY A 26 1.05 34.42 6.88
C GLY A 26 0.23 34.79 5.63
N ASN A 27 0.04 36.10 5.40
CA ASN A 27 -0.79 36.62 4.31
C ASN A 27 -2.19 35.97 4.23
N ASN A 28 -2.81 35.78 5.39
CA ASN A 28 -4.10 35.10 5.56
C ASN A 28 -4.16 33.69 4.93
N THR A 29 -3.00 33.03 4.77
CA THR A 29 -2.90 31.68 4.21
C THR A 29 -2.59 30.66 5.29
N ARG A 30 -3.43 29.63 5.40
CA ARG A 30 -3.31 28.57 6.40
C ARG A 30 -3.53 27.22 5.74
N ILE A 31 -2.71 26.24 6.10
CA ILE A 31 -2.91 24.84 5.73
C ILE A 31 -3.35 24.08 6.97
N GLU A 32 -4.45 23.35 6.89
CA GLU A 32 -4.91 22.45 7.94
C GLU A 32 -4.75 21.00 7.51
N LEU A 33 -4.13 20.20 8.38
CA LEU A 33 -3.96 18.77 8.24
C LEU A 33 -4.80 18.09 9.32
N THR A 34 -5.70 17.20 8.93
CA THR A 34 -6.35 16.28 9.89
C THR A 34 -5.63 14.95 9.83
N ILE A 35 -5.22 14.43 10.98
CA ILE A 35 -4.41 13.22 11.11
C ILE A 35 -5.21 12.17 11.87
N ASN A 36 -5.17 10.91 11.44
CA ASN A 36 -5.82 9.82 12.17
C ASN A 36 -4.95 9.30 13.33
N SER A 37 -5.48 8.33 14.09
CA SER A 37 -4.76 7.69 15.21
C SER A 37 -3.46 6.99 14.78
N SER A 38 -3.33 6.63 13.50
CA SER A 38 -2.14 6.00 12.91
C SER A 38 -1.10 7.02 12.41
N GLY A 39 -1.33 8.33 12.56
CA GLY A 39 -0.41 9.37 12.11
C GLY A 39 -0.47 9.70 10.61
N ILE A 40 -1.52 9.25 9.90
CA ILE A 40 -1.71 9.50 8.47
C ILE A 40 -2.58 10.76 8.30
N SER A 41 -2.16 11.67 7.42
CA SER A 41 -2.99 12.83 7.03
C SER A 41 -4.18 12.37 6.19
N THR A 42 -5.39 12.52 6.72
CA THR A 42 -6.64 12.16 6.05
C THR A 42 -7.27 13.32 5.31
N ILE A 43 -7.06 14.55 5.77
CA ILE A 43 -7.58 15.75 5.10
C ILE A 43 -6.48 16.81 5.05
N ILE A 44 -6.30 17.45 3.90
CA ILE A 44 -5.40 18.59 3.69
C ILE A 44 -6.23 19.73 3.10
N GLU A 45 -6.38 20.82 3.83
CA GLU A 45 -7.14 22.00 3.41
C GLU A 45 -6.22 23.22 3.35
N LYS A 46 -6.31 24.01 2.27
CA LYS A 46 -5.69 25.33 2.21
C LYS A 46 -6.75 26.41 2.24
N PHE A 47 -6.59 27.33 3.17
CA PHE A 47 -7.39 28.53 3.30
C PHE A 47 -6.59 29.74 2.85
N THR A 48 -7.24 30.67 2.16
CA THR A 48 -6.71 32.01 1.88
C THR A 48 -7.83 33.02 2.11
N ASN A 49 -7.59 34.04 2.94
CA ASN A 49 -8.60 35.04 3.32
C ASN A 49 -9.90 34.44 3.89
N GLY A 50 -9.80 33.33 4.65
CA GLY A 50 -10.95 32.64 5.22
C GLY A 50 -11.73 31.74 4.25
N THR A 51 -11.32 31.67 2.98
CA THR A 51 -11.95 30.82 1.96
C THR A 51 -11.12 29.57 1.71
N THR A 52 -11.76 28.40 1.64
CA THR A 52 -11.11 27.15 1.23
C THR A 52 -10.76 27.21 -0.26
N ILE A 53 -9.48 27.15 -0.58
CA ILE A 53 -8.97 27.16 -1.96
C ILE A 53 -8.92 25.75 -2.54
N TYR A 54 -8.48 24.79 -1.72
CA TYR A 54 -8.51 23.38 -2.06
C TYR A 54 -8.65 22.54 -0.82
N ARG A 55 -9.23 21.34 -1.00
CA ARG A 55 -9.35 20.30 0.00
C ARG A 55 -9.01 18.97 -0.66
N TRP A 56 -8.04 18.26 -0.10
CA TRP A 56 -7.73 16.87 -0.44
C TRP A 56 -8.19 16.00 0.71
N GLU A 57 -8.91 14.93 0.38
CA GLU A 57 -9.41 13.97 1.35
C GLU A 57 -8.99 12.57 0.94
N LEU A 58 -8.38 11.83 1.87
CA LEU A 58 -7.98 10.45 1.69
C LEU A 58 -9.20 9.57 1.89
N ASN A 59 -9.83 9.14 0.80
CA ASN A 59 -10.84 8.10 0.87
C ASN A 59 -10.16 6.73 1.00
N THR A 60 -10.21 6.13 2.18
CA THR A 60 -9.57 4.84 2.44
C THR A 60 -10.20 3.69 1.67
N GLU A 61 -11.46 3.83 1.24
CA GLU A 61 -12.15 2.81 0.45
C GLU A 61 -11.61 2.71 -0.99
N ASP A 62 -10.99 3.79 -1.49
CA ASP A 62 -10.43 3.88 -2.85
C ASP A 62 -8.91 3.60 -2.90
N ILE A 63 -8.28 3.25 -1.77
CA ILE A 63 -6.83 2.99 -1.72
C ILE A 63 -6.51 1.64 -2.35
N ILE A 64 -6.03 1.67 -3.59
CA ILE A 64 -5.42 0.51 -4.25
C ILE A 64 -4.00 0.33 -3.72
N VAL A 65 -3.83 -0.60 -2.77
CA VAL A 65 -2.49 -1.03 -2.33
C VAL A 65 -1.88 -1.91 -3.43
N ARG A 66 -1.04 -1.33 -4.29
CA ARG A 66 -0.22 -2.09 -5.24
C ARG A 66 0.94 -2.76 -4.49
N GLY A 67 0.74 -3.99 -4.06
CA GLY A 67 1.81 -4.83 -3.54
C GLY A 67 2.72 -5.34 -4.67
N PRO A 68 4.02 -5.61 -4.41
CA PRO A 68 4.98 -6.09 -5.42
C PRO A 68 4.71 -7.53 -5.91
N PHE A 69 3.54 -8.10 -5.61
CA PHE A 69 3.20 -9.50 -5.84
C PHE A 69 2.42 -9.77 -7.12
N GLU A 70 2.15 -8.75 -7.96
CA GLU A 70 1.35 -8.89 -9.20
C GLU A 70 1.84 -10.05 -10.09
N PHE A 71 3.16 -10.27 -10.16
CA PHE A 71 3.73 -11.36 -10.96
C PHE A 71 3.74 -12.73 -10.24
N LEU A 72 3.86 -12.76 -8.92
CA LEU A 72 3.94 -14.00 -8.14
C LEU A 72 2.60 -14.73 -8.05
N PHE A 73 1.49 -13.99 -8.04
CA PHE A 73 0.15 -14.58 -7.96
C PHE A 73 -0.18 -15.51 -9.14
N LEU A 74 0.28 -15.19 -10.36
CA LEU A 74 0.04 -16.01 -11.55
C LEU A 74 1.14 -17.04 -11.80
N THR A 75 2.39 -16.75 -11.46
CA THR A 75 3.51 -17.66 -11.74
C THR A 75 3.55 -18.89 -10.84
N ILE A 76 3.23 -18.74 -9.54
CA ILE A 76 3.18 -19.85 -8.59
C ILE A 76 2.19 -20.96 -9.03
N PRO A 77 0.92 -20.66 -9.38
CA PRO A 77 -0.02 -21.70 -9.82
C PRO A 77 0.41 -22.35 -11.14
N ILE A 78 0.96 -21.58 -12.09
CA ILE A 78 1.46 -22.14 -13.37
C ILE A 78 2.61 -23.13 -13.13
N VAL A 79 3.61 -22.75 -12.34
CA VAL A 79 4.75 -23.63 -12.01
C VAL A 79 4.28 -24.87 -11.26
N THR A 80 3.30 -24.72 -10.36
CA THR A 80 2.73 -25.84 -9.61
C THR A 80 2.02 -26.84 -10.54
N ILE A 81 1.20 -26.35 -11.48
CA ILE A 81 0.49 -27.17 -12.47
C ILE A 81 1.48 -27.92 -13.38
N ILE A 82 2.49 -27.22 -13.92
CA ILE A 82 3.51 -27.83 -14.79
C ILE A 82 4.27 -28.91 -14.03
N SER A 83 4.66 -28.65 -12.78
CA SER A 83 5.36 -29.61 -11.93
C SER A 83 4.53 -30.87 -11.67
N LEU A 84 3.23 -30.70 -11.38
CA LEU A 84 2.28 -31.81 -11.22
C LEU A 84 2.16 -32.66 -12.49
N ILE A 85 2.05 -32.03 -13.66
CA ILE A 85 1.98 -32.73 -14.95
C ILE A 85 3.24 -33.57 -15.18
N ILE A 86 4.44 -33.00 -14.94
CA ILE A 86 5.71 -33.70 -15.10
C ILE A 86 5.79 -34.90 -14.15
N ILE A 87 5.38 -34.75 -12.89
CA ILE A 87 5.35 -35.84 -11.90
C ILE A 87 4.42 -36.98 -12.34
N ILE A 88 3.25 -36.65 -12.88
CA ILE A 88 2.30 -37.65 -13.38
C ILE A 88 2.91 -38.41 -14.56
N ILE A 89 3.44 -37.71 -15.56
CA ILE A 89 4.05 -38.32 -16.75
C ILE A 89 5.21 -39.24 -16.36
N THR A 90 6.11 -38.78 -15.48
CA THR A 90 7.25 -39.58 -15.03
C THR A 90 6.82 -40.82 -14.24
N LYS A 91 5.80 -40.72 -13.37
CA LYS A 91 5.25 -41.88 -12.66
C LYS A 91 4.59 -42.89 -13.60
N VAL A 92 3.83 -42.43 -14.60
CA VAL A 92 3.20 -43.30 -15.59
C VAL A 92 4.25 -44.01 -16.44
N LYS A 93 5.24 -43.28 -16.97
CA LYS A 93 6.35 -43.85 -17.75
C LYS A 93 7.14 -44.90 -16.96
N LYS A 94 7.46 -44.62 -15.69
CA LYS A 94 8.15 -45.57 -14.81
C LYS A 94 7.33 -46.85 -14.56
N ARG A 95 6.00 -46.74 -14.45
CA ARG A 95 5.11 -47.91 -14.30
C ARG A 95 5.03 -48.75 -15.58
N PHE A 96 5.03 -48.12 -16.76
CA PHE A 96 5.05 -48.84 -18.04
C PHE A 96 6.37 -49.61 -18.22
N ASN A 97 7.52 -48.97 -18.07
CA ASN A 97 8.82 -49.64 -18.23
C ASN A 97 9.05 -50.79 -17.22
N ARG A 98 8.49 -50.69 -16.01
CA ARG A 98 8.56 -51.76 -15.01
C ARG A 98 7.68 -52.98 -15.37
N LYS A 99 6.59 -52.78 -16.12
CA LYS A 99 5.76 -53.89 -16.61
C LYS A 99 6.46 -54.66 -17.72
N GLU A 100 7.12 -53.99 -18.67
CA GLU A 100 7.86 -54.66 -19.75
C GLU A 100 9.00 -55.54 -19.22
N ASN A 101 9.77 -55.06 -18.25
CA ASN A 101 10.91 -55.81 -17.69
C ASN A 101 10.52 -57.02 -16.81
N ASN A 102 9.24 -57.17 -16.44
CA ASN A 102 8.74 -58.28 -15.62
C ASN A 102 8.07 -59.40 -16.47
N VAL A 103 8.03 -59.26 -17.81
CA VAL A 103 7.41 -60.21 -18.75
C VAL A 103 8.49 -61.01 -19.51
N VAL A 104 9.74 -61.00 -19.04
CA VAL A 104 10.85 -61.83 -19.53
C VAL A 104 11.25 -62.84 -18.47
#